data_AF-A0A7C5RD13-F1
#
_entry.id   AF-A0A7C5RD13-F1
#
_cell.length_a   1.000
_cell.length_b   1.000
_cell.length_c   1.000
_cell.angle_alpha   90.00
_cell.angle_beta   90.00
_cell.angle_gamma   90.00
#
_symmetry.space_group_name_H-M   'P 1'
#
loop_
_entity.id
_entity.type
_entity.pdbx_description
1 polymer ?
#
loop_
_entity_poly.entity_id
_entity_poly.type
_entity_poly.pdbx_seq_one_letter_code
_entity_poly.pdbx_strand_id
1 'polypeptide(L)'
;MKEKTKRAKSKETKSKETKSKETKSKGKKIRKEKVLEDFRKIAYNYDASPFSGNSVCVYCPENEEDIIKFVKSAIKYKIDIVPRGGGTSVVGGAVPNNSVVLDLSKLNKITIDERKKIAIAEAGATIAELNREASKFGLILPVIPSSHEVATIGGAIATNASGLRAIKYGKMKDWVRSIKAVDGNGKIINGNIEHFCGSEGIYGIILSAELNLTSLPKEIS
;
A
#
# COMPACT_ATOMS: atom_id res chain seq x y z
N MET A 1 -63.20 17.81 -26.22
CA MET A 1 -62.88 16.63 -25.38
C MET A 1 -61.40 16.19 -25.44
N LYS A 2 -60.44 17.09 -25.75
CA LYS A 2 -58.99 16.78 -25.81
C LYS A 2 -58.09 17.65 -24.91
N GLU A 3 -58.66 18.55 -24.11
CA GLU A 3 -57.88 19.45 -23.24
C GLU A 3 -57.85 19.07 -21.74
N LYS A 4 -58.77 18.22 -21.27
CA LYS A 4 -58.75 17.74 -19.87
C LYS A 4 -57.77 16.59 -19.61
N THR A 5 -57.22 15.97 -20.65
CA THR A 5 -56.33 14.79 -20.54
C THR A 5 -54.82 15.14 -20.48
N LYS A 6 -54.43 16.39 -20.77
CA LYS A 6 -53.02 16.84 -20.68
C LYS A 6 -52.60 17.34 -19.29
N ARG A 7 -53.54 17.75 -18.43
CA ARG A 7 -53.27 18.25 -17.06
C ARG A 7 -53.14 17.15 -15.99
N ALA A 8 -53.59 15.93 -16.26
CA ALA A 8 -53.46 14.80 -15.34
C ALA A 8 -52.06 14.13 -15.43
N LYS A 9 -51.50 14.02 -16.65
CA LYS A 9 -50.15 13.44 -16.88
C LYS A 9 -49.00 14.30 -16.35
N SER A 10 -49.20 15.61 -16.10
CA SER A 10 -48.18 16.51 -15.58
C SER A 10 -48.14 16.62 -14.04
N LYS A 11 -49.15 16.08 -13.35
CA LYS A 11 -49.18 16.02 -11.87
C LYS A 11 -48.70 14.68 -11.32
N GLU A 12 -48.84 13.61 -12.10
CA GLU A 12 -48.33 12.26 -11.78
C GLU A 12 -46.81 12.12 -12.00
N THR A 13 -46.24 12.94 -12.89
CA THR A 13 -44.78 13.05 -13.08
C THR A 13 -44.12 13.87 -11.98
N LYS A 14 -44.80 14.89 -11.44
CA LYS A 14 -44.27 15.73 -10.35
C LYS A 14 -44.33 15.08 -8.96
N SER A 15 -45.18 14.08 -8.74
CA SER A 15 -45.26 13.33 -7.47
C SER A 15 -44.28 12.16 -7.37
N LYS A 16 -43.72 11.70 -8.50
CA LYS A 16 -42.65 10.69 -8.55
C LYS A 16 -41.24 11.29 -8.54
N GLU A 17 -41.08 12.57 -8.88
CA GLU A 17 -39.80 13.28 -8.85
C GLU A 17 -39.36 13.79 -7.46
N THR A 18 -40.22 13.72 -6.43
CA THR A 18 -39.91 14.29 -5.10
C THR A 18 -39.69 13.26 -3.99
N LYS A 19 -39.80 11.95 -4.23
CA LYS A 19 -39.61 10.92 -3.19
C LYS A 19 -38.81 9.71 -3.67
N SER A 20 -37.53 9.91 -3.93
CA SER A 20 -36.48 8.93 -3.58
C SER A 20 -35.10 9.60 -3.49
N LYS A 21 -35.10 10.87 -3.07
CA LYS A 21 -33.97 11.50 -2.38
C LYS A 21 -33.87 10.88 -0.98
N GLU A 22 -33.40 9.65 -0.86
CA GLU A 22 -32.91 9.12 0.43
C GLU A 22 -32.22 7.77 0.24
N THR A 23 -31.00 7.81 -0.28
CA THR A 23 -29.93 6.85 0.05
C THR A 23 -28.61 7.49 -0.30
N LYS A 24 -28.35 8.67 0.29
CA LYS A 24 -26.98 9.19 0.43
C LYS A 24 -26.27 8.27 1.42
N SER A 25 -25.77 7.13 0.94
CA SER A 25 -24.78 6.36 1.69
C SER A 25 -23.60 7.32 1.94
N LYS A 26 -23.27 7.54 3.21
CA LYS A 26 -22.19 8.41 3.70
C LYS A 26 -20.82 7.80 3.37
N GLY A 27 -20.56 7.49 2.10
CA GLY A 27 -19.22 7.25 1.60
C GLY A 27 -18.54 8.61 1.40
N LYS A 28 -17.61 8.98 2.28
CA LYS A 28 -16.70 10.10 2.04
C LYS A 28 -16.00 9.82 0.70
N LYS A 29 -16.31 10.62 -0.33
CA LYS A 29 -15.76 10.47 -1.69
C LYS A 29 -14.24 10.52 -1.62
N ILE A 30 -13.56 9.59 -2.26
CA ILE A 30 -12.09 9.63 -2.40
C ILE A 30 -11.73 10.96 -3.08
N ARG A 31 -10.77 11.69 -2.51
CA ARG A 31 -10.35 12.99 -3.05
C ARG A 31 -9.61 12.75 -4.36
N LYS A 32 -9.98 13.49 -5.43
CA LYS A 32 -9.36 13.38 -6.75
C LYS A 32 -7.84 13.59 -6.73
N GLU A 33 -7.35 14.39 -5.78
CA GLU A 33 -5.92 14.71 -5.59
C GLU A 33 -5.06 13.48 -5.28
N LYS A 34 -5.66 12.39 -4.78
CA LYS A 34 -4.96 11.15 -4.43
C LYS A 34 -4.96 10.12 -5.56
N VAL A 35 -5.53 10.44 -6.72
CA VAL A 35 -5.67 9.52 -7.85
C VAL A 35 -4.90 10.06 -9.05
N LEU A 36 -3.99 9.26 -9.60
CA LEU A 36 -3.34 9.52 -10.88
C LEU A 36 -4.09 8.76 -11.97
N GLU A 37 -4.69 9.49 -12.90
CA GLU A 37 -5.39 8.94 -14.08
C GLU A 37 -4.74 9.40 -15.40
N ASP A 38 -3.80 10.33 -15.34
CA ASP A 38 -3.10 10.89 -16.50
C ASP A 38 -1.86 10.07 -16.92
N PHE A 39 -1.11 10.58 -17.89
CA PHE A 39 0.07 9.93 -18.46
C PHE A 39 1.12 9.49 -17.43
N ARG A 40 1.17 10.10 -16.23
CA ARG A 40 2.12 9.75 -15.18
C ARG A 40 1.89 8.34 -14.63
N LYS A 41 0.67 7.78 -14.78
CA LYS A 41 0.39 6.39 -14.38
C LYS A 41 1.20 5.36 -15.18
N ILE A 42 1.71 5.72 -16.36
CA ILE A 42 2.54 4.84 -17.18
C ILE A 42 3.79 4.38 -16.42
N ALA A 43 4.35 5.21 -15.53
CA ALA A 43 5.48 4.83 -14.68
C ALA A 43 5.18 3.66 -13.72
N TYR A 44 3.90 3.38 -13.46
CA TYR A 44 3.43 2.31 -12.59
C TYR A 44 3.09 1.02 -13.35
N ASN A 45 3.16 1.04 -14.68
CA ASN A 45 2.92 -0.13 -15.52
C ASN A 45 4.11 -1.11 -15.58
N TYR A 46 5.25 -0.73 -15.00
CA TYR A 46 6.49 -1.50 -15.02
C TYR A 46 7.07 -1.63 -13.61
N ASP A 47 7.82 -2.68 -13.34
CA ASP A 47 8.80 -2.73 -12.26
C ASP A 47 10.20 -2.95 -12.86
N ALA A 48 11.17 -3.44 -12.09
CA ALA A 48 12.52 -3.72 -12.60
C ALA A 48 12.63 -5.07 -13.34
N SER A 49 11.51 -5.77 -13.55
CA SER A 49 11.42 -6.98 -14.39
C SER A 49 11.26 -6.60 -15.88
N PRO A 50 11.37 -7.57 -16.81
CA PRO A 50 11.08 -7.32 -18.22
C PRO A 50 9.57 -7.22 -18.52
N PHE A 51 8.69 -7.37 -17.52
CA PHE A 51 7.25 -7.36 -17.72
C PHE A 51 6.66 -5.95 -17.71
N SER A 52 5.57 -5.80 -18.45
CA SER A 52 4.79 -4.57 -18.49
C SER A 52 3.31 -4.88 -18.43
N GLY A 53 2.55 -3.96 -17.83
CA GLY A 53 1.13 -4.13 -17.63
C GLY A 53 0.33 -2.86 -17.91
N ASN A 54 -0.88 -2.82 -17.38
CA ASN A 54 -1.77 -1.67 -17.54
C ASN A 54 -2.48 -1.36 -16.22
N SER A 55 -2.19 -0.19 -15.67
CA SER A 55 -2.93 0.37 -14.54
C SER A 55 -4.19 1.09 -15.02
N VAL A 56 -5.33 0.82 -14.36
CA VAL A 56 -6.57 1.58 -14.56
C VAL A 56 -6.35 3.01 -14.04
N CYS A 57 -5.87 3.12 -12.80
CA CYS A 57 -5.38 4.34 -12.18
C CYS A 57 -4.38 3.98 -11.06
N VAL A 58 -3.75 5.00 -10.48
CA VAL A 58 -2.92 4.86 -9.27
C VAL A 58 -3.61 5.60 -8.13
N TYR A 59 -3.74 4.98 -6.98
CA TYR A 59 -4.23 5.62 -5.76
C TYR A 59 -3.11 5.74 -4.73
N CYS A 60 -2.87 6.95 -4.22
CA CYS A 60 -1.84 7.29 -3.25
C CYS A 60 -2.50 7.63 -1.89
N PRO A 61 -2.85 6.65 -1.05
CA PRO A 61 -3.38 6.89 0.29
C PRO A 61 -2.35 7.58 1.18
N GLU A 62 -2.78 8.39 2.15
CA GLU A 62 -1.86 9.10 3.07
C GLU A 62 -1.91 8.54 4.51
N ASN A 63 -2.84 7.63 4.78
CA ASN A 63 -3.08 7.06 6.10
C ASN A 63 -3.85 5.73 5.99
N GLU A 64 -3.95 5.04 7.12
CA GLU A 64 -4.63 3.75 7.22
C GLU A 64 -6.12 3.84 6.87
N GLU A 65 -6.80 4.93 7.27
CA GLU A 65 -8.23 5.11 6.99
C GLU A 65 -8.52 5.23 5.50
N ASP A 66 -7.62 5.84 4.73
CA ASP A 66 -7.71 5.93 3.27
C ASP A 66 -7.61 4.54 2.63
N ILE A 67 -6.69 3.71 3.10
CA ILE A 67 -6.50 2.33 2.62
C ILE A 67 -7.73 1.50 2.92
N ILE A 68 -8.23 1.52 4.16
CA ILE A 68 -9.40 0.73 4.57
C ILE A 68 -10.63 1.10 3.73
N LYS A 69 -10.87 2.40 3.50
CA LYS A 69 -11.98 2.86 2.65
C LYS A 69 -11.81 2.42 1.21
N PHE A 70 -10.59 2.49 0.68
CA PHE A 70 -10.28 2.07 -0.67
C PHE A 70 -10.49 0.57 -0.85
N VAL A 71 -9.94 -0.26 0.02
CA VAL A 71 -10.12 -1.72 -0.02
C VAL A 71 -11.60 -2.12 0.05
N LYS A 72 -12.37 -1.53 0.98
CA LYS A 72 -13.83 -1.78 1.06
C LYS A 72 -14.56 -1.39 -0.22
N SER A 73 -14.14 -0.31 -0.87
CA SER A 73 -14.70 0.11 -2.15
C SER A 73 -14.31 -0.86 -3.27
N ALA A 74 -13.05 -1.28 -3.32
CA ALA A 74 -12.56 -2.23 -4.29
C ALA A 74 -13.29 -3.57 -4.20
N ILE A 75 -13.51 -4.10 -2.99
CA ILE A 75 -14.33 -5.30 -2.76
C ILE A 75 -15.74 -5.11 -3.31
N LYS A 76 -16.39 -3.99 -2.96
CA LYS A 76 -17.77 -3.68 -3.40
C LYS A 76 -17.89 -3.62 -4.92
N TYR A 77 -16.89 -3.06 -5.60
CA TYR A 77 -16.89 -2.85 -7.04
C TYR A 77 -16.12 -3.93 -7.82
N LYS A 78 -15.61 -4.96 -7.14
CA LYS A 78 -14.79 -6.04 -7.72
C LYS A 78 -13.60 -5.49 -8.52
N ILE A 79 -12.87 -4.56 -7.93
CA ILE A 79 -11.69 -3.93 -8.50
C ILE A 79 -10.47 -4.65 -7.94
N ASP A 80 -9.60 -5.15 -8.83
CA ASP A 80 -8.32 -5.73 -8.46
C ASP A 80 -7.34 -4.64 -8.01
N ILE A 81 -6.57 -4.94 -6.97
CA ILE A 81 -5.60 -4.03 -6.37
C ILE A 81 -4.21 -4.65 -6.48
N VAL A 82 -3.24 -3.83 -6.89
CA VAL A 82 -1.81 -4.17 -6.80
C VAL A 82 -1.14 -3.22 -5.81
N PRO A 83 -0.80 -3.67 -4.58
CA PRO A 83 -0.02 -2.85 -3.67
C PRO A 83 1.39 -2.63 -4.21
N ARG A 84 1.87 -1.39 -4.11
CA ARG A 84 3.18 -1.02 -4.65
C ARG A 84 3.94 -0.10 -3.69
N GLY A 85 5.21 -0.44 -3.49
CA GLY A 85 6.22 0.42 -2.88
C GLY A 85 7.08 1.08 -3.95
N GLY A 86 8.40 0.88 -3.88
CA GLY A 86 9.36 1.47 -4.83
C GLY A 86 9.36 0.88 -6.25
N GLY A 87 8.61 -0.20 -6.51
CA GLY A 87 8.52 -0.79 -7.84
C GLY A 87 9.82 -1.43 -8.34
N THR A 88 10.71 -1.88 -7.44
CA THR A 88 12.01 -2.46 -7.81
C THR A 88 12.04 -3.98 -7.84
N SER A 89 10.88 -4.63 -7.86
CA SER A 89 10.83 -6.09 -8.03
C SER A 89 11.35 -6.48 -9.41
N VAL A 90 12.03 -7.62 -9.49
CA VAL A 90 12.60 -8.15 -10.74
C VAL A 90 11.81 -9.34 -11.29
N VAL A 91 10.66 -9.66 -10.67
CA VAL A 91 9.84 -10.83 -11.04
C VAL A 91 8.43 -10.47 -11.52
N GLY A 92 8.06 -9.18 -11.55
CA GLY A 92 6.77 -8.72 -12.05
C GLY A 92 5.68 -8.56 -10.99
N GLY A 93 5.97 -8.81 -9.70
CA GLY A 93 4.97 -8.77 -8.62
C GLY A 93 4.27 -7.41 -8.43
N ALA A 94 4.90 -6.31 -8.88
CA ALA A 94 4.33 -4.97 -8.82
C ALA A 94 3.76 -4.48 -10.17
N VAL A 95 3.69 -5.35 -11.17
CA VAL A 95 3.16 -5.05 -12.52
C VAL A 95 1.65 -5.22 -12.53
N PRO A 96 0.86 -4.17 -12.84
CA PRO A 96 -0.60 -4.24 -12.82
C PRO A 96 -1.18 -4.94 -14.04
N ASN A 97 -2.22 -5.76 -13.85
CA ASN A 97 -3.01 -6.33 -14.94
C ASN A 97 -4.44 -5.80 -14.90
N ASN A 98 -4.70 -4.68 -15.60
CA ASN A 98 -5.99 -3.99 -15.62
C ASN A 98 -6.56 -3.73 -14.20
N SER A 99 -5.65 -3.43 -13.27
CA SER A 99 -5.93 -3.24 -11.85
C SER A 99 -5.63 -1.82 -11.41
N VAL A 100 -6.07 -1.45 -10.21
CA VAL A 100 -5.65 -0.20 -9.57
C VAL A 100 -4.37 -0.43 -8.80
N VAL A 101 -3.37 0.41 -9.06
CA VAL A 101 -2.13 0.39 -8.28
C VAL A 101 -2.34 1.20 -7.01
N LEU A 102 -2.07 0.58 -5.86
CA LEU A 102 -2.10 1.24 -4.56
C LEU A 102 -0.67 1.62 -4.16
N ASP A 103 -0.31 2.86 -4.39
CA ASP A 103 1.03 3.39 -4.09
C ASP A 103 1.13 3.79 -2.61
N LEU A 104 1.89 3.02 -1.86
CA LEU A 104 2.04 3.19 -0.41
C LEU A 104 3.12 4.20 -0.03
N SER A 105 3.80 4.85 -0.98
CA SER A 105 4.95 5.75 -0.72
C SER A 105 4.67 6.91 0.24
N LYS A 106 3.39 7.29 0.42
CA LYS A 106 2.97 8.32 1.38
C LYS A 106 2.81 7.81 2.82
N LEU A 107 2.81 6.50 3.04
CA LEU A 107 2.87 5.87 4.36
C LEU A 107 4.35 5.62 4.70
N ASN A 108 5.09 6.66 5.08
CA ASN A 108 6.54 6.62 5.24
C ASN A 108 7.05 7.07 6.62
N LYS A 109 6.20 7.07 7.66
CA LYS A 109 6.64 7.40 9.01
C LYS A 109 7.53 6.30 9.60
N ILE A 110 8.52 6.72 10.37
CA ILE A 110 9.51 5.86 11.02
C ILE A 110 9.67 6.32 12.47
N THR A 111 9.69 5.39 13.40
CA THR A 111 9.98 5.63 14.82
C THR A 111 11.02 4.62 15.29
N ILE A 112 12.05 5.08 16.00
CA ILE A 112 13.13 4.23 16.53
C ILE A 112 13.03 4.19 18.06
N ASP A 113 13.06 3.00 18.63
CA ASP A 113 13.26 2.77 20.07
C ASP A 113 14.67 2.21 20.26
N GLU A 114 15.61 3.10 20.57
CA GLU A 114 17.02 2.77 20.75
C GLU A 114 17.23 1.72 21.85
N ARG A 115 16.48 1.83 22.95
CA ARG A 115 16.64 0.95 24.13
C ARG A 115 16.26 -0.47 23.79
N LYS A 116 15.17 -0.65 23.03
CA LYS A 116 14.72 -1.97 22.56
C LYS A 116 15.40 -2.43 21.28
N LYS A 117 16.17 -1.55 20.62
CA LYS A 117 16.75 -1.77 19.29
C LYS A 117 15.69 -2.22 18.28
N ILE A 118 14.59 -1.47 18.21
CA ILE A 118 13.51 -1.72 17.24
C ILE A 118 13.18 -0.47 16.44
N ALA A 119 12.65 -0.67 15.24
CA ALA A 119 12.00 0.36 14.44
C ALA A 119 10.53 0.00 14.23
N ILE A 120 9.65 0.99 14.29
CA ILE A 120 8.30 0.90 13.75
C ILE A 120 8.31 1.73 12.47
N ALA A 121 8.10 1.08 11.33
CA ALA A 121 8.15 1.72 10.02
C ALA A 121 6.88 1.43 9.21
N GLU A 122 6.32 2.48 8.61
CA GLU A 122 5.23 2.35 7.66
C GLU A 122 5.72 1.73 6.32
N ALA A 123 4.81 1.09 5.59
CA ALA A 123 5.13 0.24 4.44
C ALA A 123 5.80 0.97 3.26
N GLY A 124 5.58 2.28 3.13
CA GLY A 124 6.15 3.15 2.12
C GLY A 124 7.51 3.75 2.48
N ALA A 125 7.96 3.63 3.74
CA ALA A 125 9.29 4.08 4.13
C ALA A 125 10.35 3.26 3.38
N THR A 126 11.39 3.90 2.87
CA THR A 126 12.52 3.21 2.24
C THR A 126 13.46 2.61 3.27
N ILE A 127 14.19 1.56 2.89
CA ILE A 127 15.25 0.98 3.73
C ILE A 127 16.33 2.03 4.04
N ALA A 128 16.69 2.86 3.05
CA ALA A 128 17.63 3.96 3.24
C ALA A 128 17.14 5.01 4.24
N GLU A 129 15.88 5.44 4.18
CA GLU A 129 15.29 6.33 5.18
C GLU A 129 15.31 5.72 6.58
N LEU A 130 14.93 4.46 6.72
CA LEU A 130 14.96 3.76 8.01
C LEU A 130 16.36 3.70 8.58
N ASN A 131 17.34 3.30 7.77
CA ASN A 131 18.73 3.19 8.22
C ASN A 131 19.34 4.55 8.53
N ARG A 132 18.97 5.61 7.81
CA ARG A 132 19.37 6.97 8.15
C ARG A 132 18.84 7.40 9.52
N GLU A 133 17.58 7.10 9.83
CA GLU A 133 17.01 7.39 11.16
C GLU A 133 17.63 6.52 12.26
N ALA A 134 17.81 5.23 12.02
CA ALA A 134 18.41 4.29 12.98
C ALA A 134 19.89 4.61 13.27
N SER A 135 20.64 5.08 12.27
CA SER A 135 22.08 5.39 12.40
C SER A 135 22.36 6.51 13.40
N LYS A 136 21.40 7.41 13.64
CA LYS A 136 21.49 8.45 14.68
C LYS A 136 21.67 7.87 16.09
N PHE A 137 21.29 6.62 16.28
CA PHE A 137 21.40 5.86 17.52
C PHE A 137 22.45 4.73 17.45
N GLY A 138 23.30 4.74 16.43
CA GLY A 138 24.29 3.67 16.20
C GLY A 138 23.65 2.33 15.80
N LEU A 139 22.43 2.34 15.27
CA LEU A 139 21.67 1.15 14.89
C LEU A 139 21.50 1.04 13.37
N ILE A 140 21.19 -0.17 12.90
CA ILE A 140 20.94 -0.48 11.49
C ILE A 140 19.98 -1.67 11.34
N LEU A 141 19.14 -1.64 10.30
CA LEU A 141 18.54 -2.83 9.70
C LEU A 141 19.52 -3.38 8.64
N PRO A 142 20.18 -4.53 8.88
CA PRO A 142 21.28 -4.98 8.04
C PRO A 142 20.84 -5.67 6.74
N VAL A 143 19.54 -5.71 6.46
CA VAL A 143 18.97 -6.19 5.19
C VAL A 143 19.08 -5.08 4.15
N ILE A 144 20.15 -5.12 3.36
CA ILE A 144 20.49 -4.09 2.37
C ILE A 144 20.52 -4.71 0.97
N PRO A 145 19.38 -4.78 0.26
CA PRO A 145 19.36 -5.16 -1.16
C PRO A 145 20.02 -4.07 -2.02
N SER A 146 20.37 -4.41 -3.27
CA SER A 146 20.96 -3.44 -4.22
C SER A 146 20.06 -2.21 -4.44
N SER A 147 18.74 -2.38 -4.34
CA SER A 147 17.74 -1.32 -4.52
C SER A 147 17.36 -0.57 -3.23
N HIS A 148 18.09 -0.73 -2.11
CA HIS A 148 17.71 -0.21 -0.79
C HIS A 148 17.39 1.31 -0.73
N GLU A 149 17.95 2.11 -1.63
CA GLU A 149 17.66 3.55 -1.77
C GLU A 149 16.18 3.84 -2.07
N VAL A 150 15.52 2.94 -2.80
CA VAL A 150 14.12 3.11 -3.25
C VAL A 150 13.21 1.95 -2.83
N ALA A 151 13.77 0.82 -2.42
CA ALA A 151 13.02 -0.31 -1.90
C ALA A 151 12.37 0.06 -0.56
N THR A 152 11.05 -0.13 -0.47
CA THR A 152 10.29 0.19 0.74
C THR A 152 10.20 -0.98 1.69
N ILE A 153 9.93 -0.72 2.98
CA ILE A 153 9.75 -1.74 4.01
C ILE A 153 8.64 -2.72 3.63
N GLY A 154 7.50 -2.22 3.17
CA GLY A 154 6.39 -3.08 2.74
C GLY A 154 6.77 -3.97 1.57
N GLY A 155 7.47 -3.42 0.57
CA GLY A 155 7.98 -4.20 -0.56
C GLY A 155 9.00 -5.26 -0.13
N ALA A 156 9.97 -4.87 0.71
CA ALA A 156 11.00 -5.78 1.21
C ALA A 156 10.42 -6.94 2.03
N ILE A 157 9.37 -6.69 2.82
CA ILE A 157 8.64 -7.75 3.53
C ILE A 157 7.90 -8.62 2.51
N ALA A 158 7.10 -8.02 1.63
CA ALA A 158 6.29 -8.74 0.66
C ALA A 158 7.13 -9.65 -0.26
N THR A 159 8.36 -9.28 -0.59
CA THR A 159 9.28 -10.10 -1.40
C THR A 159 10.25 -10.94 -0.57
N ASN A 160 10.18 -10.87 0.77
CA ASN A 160 11.17 -11.43 1.70
C ASN A 160 12.62 -11.13 1.25
N ALA A 161 12.90 -9.84 1.05
CA ALA A 161 14.12 -9.35 0.43
C ALA A 161 15.40 -9.86 1.11
N SER A 162 16.43 -10.07 0.29
CA SER A 162 17.75 -10.50 0.71
C SER A 162 18.78 -9.54 0.13
N GLY A 163 19.83 -9.25 0.89
CA GLY A 163 20.93 -8.39 0.46
C GLY A 163 22.27 -9.12 0.40
N LEU A 164 23.32 -8.40 0.04
CA LEU A 164 24.70 -8.93 -0.03
C LEU A 164 25.18 -9.52 1.31
N ARG A 165 24.62 -9.05 2.42
CA ARG A 165 25.00 -9.47 3.78
C ARG A 165 24.13 -10.60 4.35
N ALA A 166 23.28 -11.22 3.53
CA ALA A 166 22.32 -12.22 3.99
C ALA A 166 22.96 -13.48 4.57
N ILE A 167 24.19 -13.83 4.16
CA ILE A 167 24.93 -14.96 4.76
C ILE A 167 25.13 -14.74 6.27
N LYS A 168 25.38 -13.49 6.69
CA LYS A 168 25.60 -13.15 8.10
C LYS A 168 24.32 -12.76 8.83
N TYR A 169 23.43 -12.04 8.16
CA TYR A 169 22.28 -11.39 8.80
C TYR A 169 20.92 -11.94 8.40
N GLY A 170 20.83 -12.90 7.47
CA GLY A 170 19.55 -13.42 6.98
C GLY A 170 18.80 -12.48 6.03
N LYS A 171 17.52 -12.77 5.84
CA LYS A 171 16.58 -12.07 4.94
C LYS A 171 15.64 -11.18 5.73
N MET A 172 14.80 -10.42 5.04
CA MET A 172 13.85 -9.48 5.66
C MET A 172 13.01 -10.14 6.75
N LYS A 173 12.49 -11.35 6.52
CA LYS A 173 11.65 -12.04 7.51
C LYS A 173 12.32 -12.22 8.88
N ASP A 174 13.63 -12.42 8.90
CA ASP A 174 14.39 -12.68 10.14
C ASP A 174 14.49 -11.42 11.03
N TRP A 175 14.16 -10.26 10.47
CA TRP A 175 14.15 -8.97 11.15
C TRP A 175 12.75 -8.45 11.47
N VAL A 176 11.68 -9.11 11.02
CA VAL A 176 10.31 -8.70 11.30
C VAL A 176 9.85 -9.25 12.65
N ARG A 177 9.37 -8.38 13.55
CA ARG A 177 8.77 -8.76 14.85
C ARG A 177 7.25 -8.84 14.77
N SER A 178 6.63 -7.90 14.06
CA SER A 178 5.19 -7.89 13.84
C SER A 178 4.83 -7.13 12.56
N ILE A 179 3.66 -7.45 12.00
CA ILE A 179 3.13 -6.82 10.79
C ILE A 179 1.73 -6.33 11.09
N LYS A 180 1.47 -5.05 10.83
CA LYS A 180 0.10 -4.52 10.77
C LYS A 180 -0.32 -4.45 9.31
N ALA A 181 -1.44 -5.08 8.96
CA ALA A 181 -1.92 -5.16 7.59
C ALA A 181 -3.43 -4.97 7.47
N VAL A 182 -3.91 -4.75 6.25
CA VAL A 182 -5.32 -4.82 5.87
C VAL A 182 -5.55 -6.07 5.03
N ASP A 183 -6.51 -6.91 5.44
CA ASP A 183 -6.87 -8.13 4.74
C ASP A 183 -7.81 -7.88 3.53
N GLY A 184 -8.12 -8.94 2.79
CA GLY A 184 -9.06 -8.91 1.66
C GLY A 184 -10.51 -8.56 2.03
N ASN A 185 -10.83 -8.33 3.30
CA ASN A 185 -12.13 -7.86 3.79
C ASN A 185 -12.09 -6.39 4.23
N GLY A 186 -10.95 -5.72 4.11
CA GLY A 186 -10.77 -4.35 4.59
C GLY A 186 -10.71 -4.25 6.12
N LYS A 187 -10.28 -5.31 6.82
CA LYS A 187 -10.07 -5.33 8.27
C LYS A 187 -8.58 -5.20 8.60
N ILE A 188 -8.27 -4.44 9.65
CA ILE A 188 -6.92 -4.43 10.22
C ILE A 188 -6.66 -5.77 10.90
N ILE A 189 -5.52 -6.37 10.60
CA ILE A 189 -5.06 -7.62 11.20
C ILE A 189 -3.62 -7.48 11.68
N ASN A 190 -3.26 -8.32 12.65
CA ASN A 190 -1.86 -8.66 12.90
C ASN A 190 -1.47 -9.74 11.88
N GLY A 191 -0.63 -9.38 10.91
CA GLY A 191 -0.24 -10.25 9.81
C GLY A 191 0.64 -11.39 10.28
N ASN A 192 0.33 -12.61 9.84
CA ASN A 192 1.21 -13.75 10.05
C ASN A 192 2.47 -13.55 9.19
N ILE A 193 3.64 -13.49 9.85
CA ILE A 193 4.92 -13.24 9.19
C ILE A 193 5.21 -14.27 8.09
N GLU A 194 4.94 -15.55 8.33
CA GLU A 194 5.17 -16.62 7.35
C GLU A 194 4.26 -16.50 6.12
N HIS A 195 3.07 -15.90 6.27
CA HIS A 195 2.18 -15.67 5.14
C HIS A 195 2.55 -14.40 4.38
N PHE A 196 2.90 -13.31 5.08
CA PHE A 196 3.16 -12.01 4.45
C PHE A 196 4.55 -11.92 3.83
N CYS A 197 5.56 -12.56 4.42
CA CYS A 197 6.92 -12.56 3.90
C CYS A 197 7.05 -13.43 2.65
N GLY A 198 7.29 -12.81 1.49
CA GLY A 198 7.35 -13.52 0.21
C GLY A 198 5.99 -13.69 -0.47
N SER A 199 4.94 -13.07 0.08
CA SER A 199 3.58 -13.09 -0.49
C SER A 199 3.39 -12.31 -1.78
N GLU A 200 4.28 -11.34 -2.05
CA GLU A 200 4.11 -10.37 -3.13
C GLU A 200 2.76 -9.61 -3.07
N GLY A 201 2.19 -9.46 -1.87
CA GLY A 201 0.96 -8.69 -1.64
C GLY A 201 -0.34 -9.47 -1.77
N ILE A 202 -0.30 -10.80 -2.01
CA ILE A 202 -1.51 -11.61 -2.19
C ILE A 202 -2.36 -11.78 -0.92
N TYR A 203 -1.73 -11.74 0.27
CA TYR A 203 -2.42 -11.94 1.55
C TYR A 203 -3.05 -10.66 2.12
N GLY A 204 -2.70 -9.50 1.58
CA GLY A 204 -3.19 -8.21 2.03
C GLY A 204 -2.19 -7.08 1.86
N ILE A 205 -2.57 -5.90 2.33
CA ILE A 205 -1.79 -4.66 2.22
C ILE A 205 -1.09 -4.42 3.55
N ILE A 206 0.24 -4.48 3.55
CA ILE A 206 1.05 -4.13 4.73
C ILE A 206 0.91 -2.62 4.97
N LEU A 207 0.59 -2.22 6.20
CA LEU A 207 0.51 -0.82 6.65
C LEU A 207 1.81 -0.39 7.31
N SER A 208 2.30 -1.21 8.24
CA SER A 208 3.53 -0.97 8.99
C SER A 208 4.10 -2.28 9.54
N ALA A 209 5.36 -2.25 9.93
CA ALA A 209 6.00 -3.37 10.61
C ALA A 209 6.85 -2.88 11.78
N GLU A 210 6.93 -3.70 12.82
CA GLU A 210 7.96 -3.59 13.84
C GLU A 210 9.15 -4.46 13.42
N LEU A 211 10.33 -3.88 13.39
CA LEU A 211 11.56 -4.49 12.91
C LEU A 211 12.60 -4.49 14.02
N ASN A 212 13.33 -5.59 14.17
CA ASN A 212 14.56 -5.60 14.94
C ASN A 212 15.62 -4.71 14.25
N LEU A 213 16.50 -4.13 15.05
CA LEU A 213 17.71 -3.45 14.62
C LEU A 213 18.92 -4.08 15.32
N THR A 214 20.08 -3.94 14.71
CA THR A 214 21.35 -4.32 15.34
C THR A 214 22.28 -3.12 15.40
N SER A 215 23.33 -3.21 16.20
CA SER A 215 24.34 -2.17 16.26
C SER A 215 25.12 -2.12 14.96
N LEU A 216 25.50 -0.91 14.53
CA LEU A 216 26.41 -0.73 13.41
C LEU A 216 27.69 -1.54 13.65
N PRO A 217 28.22 -2.24 12.64
CA PRO A 217 29.52 -2.88 12.77
C PRO A 217 30.56 -1.83 13.18
N LYS A 218 31.37 -2.14 14.20
CA LYS A 218 32.54 -1.31 14.49
C LYS A 218 33.46 -1.37 13.27
N GLU A 219 33.95 -0.22 12.81
CA GLU A 219 35.06 -0.20 11.86
C GLU A 219 36.21 -1.01 12.45
N ILE A 220 36.80 -1.89 11.63
CA ILE A 220 38.04 -2.57 12.00
C ILE A 220 39.11 -1.50 11.81
N SER A 221 39.54 -0.89 12.92
CA SER A 221 40.71 -0.02 12.97
C SER A 221 41.98 -0.75 12.59
#